data_AF-A0A818LKJ9-F1
#
_entry.id   AF-A0A818LKJ9-F1
#
_cell.length_a   1.000
_cell.length_b   1.000
_cell.length_c   1.000
_cell.angle_alpha   90.00
_cell.angle_beta   90.00
_cell.angle_gamma   90.00
#
_symmetry.space_group_name_H-M   'P 1'
#
loop_
_entity.id
_entity.type
_entity.pdbx_description
1 polymer ?
#
loop_
_entity_poly.entity_id
_entity_poly.type
_entity_poly.pdbx_seq_one_letter_code
_entity_poly.pdbx_strand_id
1 'polypeptide(L)'
;VFSKARYTVRSFGIRRNEKIGVFCTVRGEKAKEILEKGLKVKEYELHKGNFSEMGNFGFGIQEHIDLGEFYSVSFFTVNYQ
;
A
#
# COMPACT_ATOMS: atom_id res chain seq x y z
N VAL A 1 5.89 -8.64 -6.07
CA VAL A 1 7.29 -8.90 -5.64
C VAL A 1 7.30 -9.22 -4.15
N PHE A 2 8.02 -10.26 -3.73
CA PHE A 2 8.08 -10.65 -2.31
C PHE A 2 9.17 -9.90 -1.58
N SER A 3 8.79 -9.19 -0.51
CA SER A 3 9.71 -8.55 0.42
C SER A 3 10.29 -9.57 1.39
N LYS A 4 11.60 -9.50 1.58
CA LYS A 4 12.34 -10.33 2.54
C LYS A 4 12.59 -9.54 3.83
N ALA A 5 12.53 -10.21 4.97
CA ALA A 5 12.84 -9.63 6.27
C ALA A 5 14.32 -9.25 6.37
N ARG A 6 14.61 -7.98 6.68
CA ARG A 6 15.99 -7.47 6.83
C ARG A 6 16.65 -7.96 8.13
N TYR A 7 15.86 -8.12 9.19
CA TYR A 7 16.32 -8.49 10.53
C TYR A 7 15.49 -9.64 11.09
N THR A 8 16.11 -10.43 11.97
CA THR A 8 15.41 -11.41 12.79
C THR A 8 14.84 -10.69 14.01
N VAL A 9 13.54 -10.79 14.23
CA VAL A 9 12.90 -10.24 15.44
C VAL A 9 12.10 -11.35 16.10
N ARG A 10 12.59 -11.81 17.27
CA ARG A 10 12.03 -12.96 17.99
C ARG A 10 10.60 -12.71 18.47
N SER A 11 10.28 -11.48 18.87
CA SER A 11 8.95 -11.08 19.35
C SER A 11 7.87 -11.17 18.26
N PHE A 12 8.25 -10.96 17.00
CA PHE A 12 7.34 -11.07 15.85
C PHE A 12 7.44 -12.44 15.16
N GLY A 13 8.28 -13.36 15.65
CA GLY A 13 8.47 -14.69 15.05
C GLY A 13 9.20 -14.69 13.69
N ILE A 14 9.73 -13.55 13.24
CA ILE A 14 10.29 -13.38 11.89
C ILE A 14 11.79 -13.72 11.88
N ARG A 15 12.22 -14.56 10.93
CA ARG A 15 13.64 -14.86 10.66
C ARG A 15 14.19 -14.02 9.52
N ARG A 16 15.48 -13.69 9.57
CA ARG A 16 16.17 -12.96 8.50
C ARG A 16 16.01 -13.69 7.15
N ASN A 17 15.75 -12.92 6.09
CA ASN A 17 15.50 -13.37 4.72
C ASN A 17 14.18 -14.12 4.47
N GLU A 18 13.31 -14.26 5.48
CA GLU A 18 11.98 -14.83 5.32
C GLU A 18 11.07 -13.90 4.51
N LYS A 19 10.16 -14.47 3.71
CA LYS A 19 9.21 -13.69 2.90
C LYS A 19 8.08 -13.21 3.80
N ILE A 20 8.03 -11.89 4.05
CA ILE A 20 7.12 -11.29 5.04
C ILE A 20 6.05 -10.39 4.42
N GLY A 21 6.17 -10.05 3.14
CA GLY A 21 5.22 -9.17 2.49
C GLY A 21 5.28 -9.26 0.98
N VAL A 22 4.26 -8.73 0.34
CA VAL A 22 4.15 -8.61 -1.11
C VAL A 22 3.91 -7.15 -1.44
N PHE A 23 4.62 -6.64 -2.44
CA PHE A 23 4.33 -5.33 -3.00
C PHE A 23 4.26 -5.43 -4.53
N CYS A 24 3.37 -4.63 -5.11
CA CYS A 24 3.18 -4.52 -6.54
C CYS A 24 3.24 -3.03 -6.92
N THR A 25 4.07 -2.72 -7.90
CA THR A 25 4.14 -1.37 -8.49
C THR A 25 3.33 -1.37 -9.77
N VAL A 26 2.22 -0.66 -9.78
CA VAL A 26 1.36 -0.49 -10.96
C VAL A 26 1.63 0.89 -11.55
N ARG A 27 1.64 1.00 -12.88
CA ARG A 27 1.79 2.26 -13.62
C ARG A 27 0.73 2.35 -14.73
N GLY A 28 0.50 3.55 -15.24
CA GLY A 28 -0.45 3.78 -16.35
C GLY A 28 -1.92 3.80 -15.90
N GLU A 29 -2.82 3.44 -16.83
CA GLU A 29 -4.27 3.52 -16.63
C GLU A 29 -4.78 2.62 -15.49
N LYS A 30 -4.20 1.42 -15.35
CA LYS A 30 -4.53 0.51 -14.25
C LYS A 30 -4.26 1.11 -12.87
N ALA A 31 -3.24 1.97 -12.75
CA ALA A 31 -2.95 2.65 -11.48
C ALA A 31 -3.99 3.72 -11.17
N LYS A 32 -4.51 4.44 -12.19
CA LYS A 32 -5.57 5.43 -12.02
C LYS A 32 -6.88 4.78 -11.57
N GLU A 33 -7.24 3.65 -12.16
CA GLU A 33 -8.46 2.92 -11.78
C GLU A 33 -8.42 2.44 -10.33
N ILE A 34 -7.27 1.89 -9.90
CA ILE A 34 -7.08 1.45 -8.51
C ILE A 34 -7.09 2.66 -7.55
N LEU A 35 -6.50 3.78 -7.96
CA LEU A 35 -6.49 5.01 -7.17
C LEU A 35 -7.91 5.56 -6.98
N GLU A 36 -8.72 5.63 -8.05
CA GLU A 36 -10.11 6.09 -7.98
C GLU A 36 -10.95 5.19 -7.07
N LYS A 37 -10.79 3.86 -7.19
CA LYS A 37 -11.44 2.90 -6.30
C LYS A 37 -11.02 3.11 -4.84
N GLY A 38 -9.73 3.33 -4.58
CA GLY A 38 -9.21 3.57 -3.23
C GLY A 38 -9.68 4.89 -2.62
N LEU A 39 -9.75 5.96 -3.41
CA LEU A 39 -10.25 7.26 -2.97
C LEU A 39 -11.75 7.23 -2.67
N LYS A 40 -12.52 6.47 -3.44
CA LYS A 40 -13.96 6.25 -3.19
C LYS A 40 -14.21 5.59 -1.84
N VAL A 41 -13.39 4.61 -1.46
CA VAL A 41 -13.48 3.93 -0.14
C VAL A 41 -13.13 4.87 1.01
N LYS A 42 -12.29 5.89 0.75
CA LYS A 42 -11.92 6.91 1.74
C LYS A 42 -12.78 8.17 1.70
N GLU A 43 -13.91 8.13 0.99
CA GLU A 43 -14.81 9.29 0.82
C GLU A 43 -14.08 10.55 0.31
N TYR A 44 -12.96 10.36 -0.40
CA TYR A 44 -12.06 11.43 -0.85
C TYR A 44 -11.45 12.29 0.29
N GLU A 45 -11.51 11.83 1.53
CA GLU A 45 -10.85 12.50 2.66
C GLU A 45 -9.44 11.98 2.88
N LEU A 46 -8.45 12.89 2.78
CA LEU A 46 -7.06 12.63 3.08
C LEU A 46 -6.56 13.65 4.10
N HIS A 47 -5.91 13.16 5.16
CA HIS A 47 -5.25 14.04 6.12
C HIS A 47 -3.98 14.64 5.52
N LYS A 48 -3.66 15.87 5.91
CA LYS A 48 -2.45 16.59 5.47
C LYS A 48 -1.15 15.81 5.76
N GLY A 49 -1.12 15.00 6.83
CA GLY A 49 0.02 14.15 7.18
C GLY A 49 0.29 12.99 6.21
N ASN A 50 -0.63 12.69 5.30
CA ASN A 50 -0.46 11.67 4.27
C ASN A 50 0.32 12.18 3.05
N PHE A 51 0.53 13.50 2.95
CA PHE A 51 1.29 14.15 1.89
C PHE A 51 2.73 14.36 2.34
N SER A 52 3.66 13.84 1.54
CA SER A 52 5.09 14.08 1.68
C SER A 52 5.48 15.39 0.99
N GLU A 53 6.56 16.04 1.48
CA GLU A 53 7.11 17.27 0.91
C GLU A 53 7.56 17.12 -0.55
N MET A 54 7.86 15.89 -1.00
CA MET A 54 8.25 15.60 -2.38
C MET A 54 7.05 15.40 -3.34
N GLY A 55 5.82 15.71 -2.92
CA GLY A 55 4.62 15.55 -3.76
C GLY A 55 4.10 14.12 -3.87
N ASN A 56 4.62 13.21 -3.05
CA ASN A 56 4.12 11.84 -2.93
C ASN A 56 3.06 11.78 -1.85
N PHE A 57 2.01 10.99 -2.06
CA PHE A 57 1.02 10.73 -1.01
C PHE A 57 0.72 9.25 -0.91
N GLY A 58 0.34 8.83 0.30
CA GLY A 58 -0.06 7.46 0.54
C GLY A 58 -1.22 7.37 1.51
N PHE A 59 -2.06 6.38 1.29
CA PHE A 59 -3.20 6.09 2.16
C PHE A 59 -3.31 4.59 2.39
N GLY A 60 -3.70 4.23 3.61
CA GLY A 60 -4.01 2.85 3.98
C GLY A 60 -5.50 2.59 3.84
N ILE A 61 -5.84 1.44 3.26
CA ILE A 61 -7.20 0.92 3.22
C ILE A 61 -7.24 -0.31 4.12
N GLN A 62 -8.11 -0.30 5.13
CA GLN A 62 -8.28 -1.41 6.08
C GLN A 62 -9.16 -2.53 5.47
N GLU A 63 -10.15 -2.15 4.67
CA GLU A 63 -11.14 -3.05 4.07
C GLU A 63 -10.91 -3.22 2.57
N HIS A 64 -10.62 -4.45 2.16
CA HIS A 64 -10.40 -4.83 0.76
C HIS A 64 -11.65 -5.47 0.11
N ILE A 65 -12.75 -5.54 0.85
CA ILE A 65 -13.95 -6.31 0.48
C ILE A 65 -14.65 -5.68 -0.74
N ASP A 66 -14.51 -4.37 -0.94
CA ASP A 66 -15.07 -3.64 -2.08
C ASP A 66 -14.20 -3.68 -3.36
N LEU A 67 -12.95 -4.15 -3.27
CA LEU A 67 -12.04 -4.24 -4.42
C LEU A 67 -12.05 -5.61 -5.11
N GLY A 68 -12.82 -6.58 -4.62
CA GLY A 68 -13.08 -7.84 -5.33
C GLY A 68 -11.91 -8.83 -5.42
N GLU A 69 -10.72 -8.51 -4.91
CA GLU A 69 -9.60 -9.44 -4.83
C GLU A 69 -8.96 -9.41 -3.43
N PHE A 70 -8.58 -10.59 -2.94
CA PHE A 70 -7.89 -10.84 -1.67
C PHE A 70 -6.57 -10.05 -1.56
N TYR A 71 -6.62 -8.77 -1.23
CA TYR A 71 -5.44 -7.94 -0.94
C TYR A 71 -5.48 -7.47 0.50
N SER A 72 -4.74 -8.16 1.36
CA SER A 72 -4.53 -7.76 2.75
C SER A 72 -3.59 -6.54 2.82
N VAL A 73 -4.16 -5.41 3.28
CA VAL A 73 -3.51 -4.15 3.70
C VAL A 73 -2.53 -3.57 2.68
N SER A 74 -3.07 -2.78 1.77
CA SER A 74 -2.29 -2.04 0.78
C SER A 74 -1.94 -0.63 1.30
N PHE A 75 -0.67 -0.41 1.62
CA PHE A 75 -0.11 0.93 1.62
C PHE A 75 0.11 1.33 0.16
N PHE A 76 -0.84 2.05 -0.42
CA PHE A 76 -0.63 2.64 -1.74
C PHE A 76 0.25 3.86 -1.59
N THR A 77 1.41 3.85 -2.25
CA THR A 77 2.25 5.05 -2.41
C THR A 77 2.13 5.49 -3.86
N VAL A 78 1.49 6.62 -4.10
CA VAL A 78 1.42 7.24 -5.41
C VAL A 78 2.61 8.19 -5.53
N ASN A 79 3.44 7.97 -6.54
CA ASN A 79 4.48 8.93 -6.92
C ASN A 79 3.95 9.74 -8.10
N TYR A 80 3.73 11.05 -7.89
CA TYR A 80 3.55 11.99 -8.97
C TYR A 80 4.94 12.50 -9.35
N GLN A 81 5.43 12.11 -10.53
CA GLN A 81 6.54 12.78 -11.20
C GLN A 81 5.99 13.56 -12.39
#